data_AF-A0A0D0E2Y6-F1
#
_entry.id   AF-A0A0D0E2Y6-F1
#
_cell.length_a   1.000
_cell.length_b   1.000
_cell.length_c   1.000
_cell.angle_alpha   90.00
_cell.angle_beta   90.00
_cell.angle_gamma   90.00
#
_symmetry.space_group_name_H-M   'P 1'
#
loop_
_entity.id
_entity.type
_entity.pdbx_description
1 polymer ?
#
loop_
_entity_poly.entity_id
_entity_poly.type
_entity_poly.pdbx_seq_one_letter_code
_entity_poly.pdbx_strand_id
1 'polypeptide(L)'
;HGAMCVPIILGSDKTTVSVATGNNEYYPLYISTGNVHNNMRRAHGEAVSLLGFLSIPKKFESDAAFHAFRRHLFHTSLQAILKVMHPAMSKP
;
A
#
# COMPACT_ATOMS: atom_id res chain seq x y z
N HIS A 1 -11.50 5.31 -31.65
CA HIS A 1 -10.61 5.31 -30.47
C HIS A 1 -11.29 4.54 -29.36
N GLY A 2 -10.61 3.52 -28.80
CA GLY A 2 -11.12 2.73 -27.67
C GLY A 2 -10.38 3.11 -26.39
N ALA A 3 -11.09 3.12 -25.26
CA ALA A 3 -10.51 3.29 -23.93
C ALA A 3 -10.55 1.95 -23.19
N MET A 4 -9.53 1.69 -22.36
CA MET A 4 -9.44 0.48 -21.53
C MET A 4 -9.30 0.89 -20.07
N CYS A 5 -10.22 0.43 -19.22
CA CYS A 5 -10.10 0.61 -17.77
C CYS A 5 -8.95 -0.24 -17.25
N VAL A 6 -7.91 0.38 -16.66
CA VAL A 6 -6.76 -0.30 -16.06
C VAL A 6 -6.82 -0.12 -14.54
N PRO A 7 -7.31 -1.12 -13.78
CA PRO A 7 -7.39 -1.01 -12.33
C PRO A 7 -5.99 -1.08 -11.71
N ILE A 8 -5.79 -0.30 -10.64
CA ILE A 8 -4.60 -0.33 -9.80
C ILE A 8 -5.00 -0.98 -8.48
N ILE A 9 -4.31 -2.07 -8.12
CA ILE A 9 -4.56 -2.86 -6.91
C ILE A 9 -3.43 -2.55 -5.92
N LEU A 10 -3.80 -2.20 -4.69
CA LEU A 10 -2.88 -2.01 -3.59
C LEU A 10 -3.11 -3.08 -2.52
N GLY A 11 -2.02 -3.60 -1.96
CA GLY A 11 -2.06 -4.57 -0.87
C GLY A 11 -1.06 -4.17 0.21
N SER A 12 -1.43 -4.31 1.48
CA SER A 12 -0.52 -4.08 2.59
C SER A 12 -0.80 -5.05 3.72
N ASP A 13 0.26 -5.53 4.35
CA ASP A 13 0.23 -6.43 5.49
C ASP A 13 1.19 -5.94 6.58
N LYS A 14 0.92 -6.26 7.85
CA LYS A 14 1.80 -5.88 8.95
C LYS A 14 3.04 -6.79 8.96
N THR A 15 4.23 -6.24 8.74
CA THR A 15 5.46 -7.04 8.72
C THR A 15 6.56 -6.44 9.60
N THR A 16 7.34 -7.30 10.26
CA THR A 16 8.54 -6.91 11.01
C THR A 16 9.74 -6.89 10.08
N VAL A 17 10.32 -5.72 9.83
CA VAL A 17 11.39 -5.52 8.83
C VAL A 17 12.79 -5.68 9.45
N SER A 18 12.94 -5.55 10.78
CA SER A 18 14.22 -5.76 11.46
C SER A 18 14.04 -6.37 12.85
N VAL A 19 14.62 -7.55 13.09
CA VAL A 19 14.61 -8.24 14.39
C VAL A 19 15.75 -7.75 15.30
N ALA A 20 16.91 -7.38 14.73
CA ALA A 20 18.13 -7.11 15.50
C ALA A 20 18.30 -5.67 16.01
N THR A 21 17.51 -4.69 15.54
CA THR A 21 17.71 -3.26 15.84
C THR A 21 16.40 -2.55 16.25
N GLY A 22 15.65 -3.13 17.19
CA GLY A 22 14.50 -2.45 17.80
C GLY A 22 13.11 -2.89 17.30
N ASN A 23 13.00 -4.14 16.82
CA ASN A 23 11.72 -4.78 16.46
C ASN A 23 10.88 -3.95 15.47
N ASN A 24 11.49 -3.23 14.51
CA ASN A 24 10.79 -2.24 13.71
C ASN A 24 9.72 -2.86 12.80
N GLU A 25 8.48 -2.39 12.93
CA GLU A 25 7.32 -2.91 12.21
C GLU A 25 6.87 -1.89 11.18
N TYR A 26 6.60 -2.35 9.97
CA TYR A 26 6.10 -1.54 8.88
C TYR A 26 4.97 -2.24 8.15
N TYR A 27 4.15 -1.42 7.50
CA TYR A 27 3.20 -1.85 6.49
C TYR A 27 3.86 -1.71 5.11
N PRO A 28 4.51 -2.73 4.54
CA PRO A 28 4.85 -2.74 3.13
C PRO A 28 3.59 -2.51 2.30
N LEU A 29 3.68 -1.60 1.34
CA LEU A 29 2.64 -1.30 0.40
C LEU A 29 3.06 -1.88 -0.95
N TYR A 30 2.30 -2.86 -1.42
CA TYR A 30 2.45 -3.46 -2.73
C TYR A 30 1.49 -2.83 -3.73
N ILE A 31 1.90 -2.74 -4.98
CA ILE A 31 1.11 -2.21 -6.10
C ILE A 31 1.12 -3.20 -7.27
N SER A 32 -0.01 -3.33 -7.95
CA SER A 32 -0.17 -4.16 -9.14
C SER A 32 -1.18 -3.56 -10.12
N THR A 33 -1.00 -3.83 -11.41
CA THR A 33 -2.02 -3.57 -12.41
C THR A 33 -3.00 -4.74 -12.45
N GLY A 34 -4.30 -4.50 -12.30
CA GLY A 34 -5.28 -5.60 -12.24
C GLY A 34 -5.53 -6.28 -13.59
N ASN A 35 -5.19 -5.67 -14.73
CA ASN A 35 -5.39 -6.28 -16.05
C ASN A 35 -4.21 -7.16 -16.53
N VAL A 36 -3.38 -7.65 -15.61
CA VAL A 36 -2.31 -8.58 -15.96
C VAL A 36 -2.84 -9.93 -16.43
N HIS A 37 -2.14 -10.53 -17.40
CA HIS A 37 -2.46 -11.85 -17.92
C HIS A 37 -2.32 -12.94 -16.84
N ASN A 38 -3.07 -14.03 -16.95
CA ASN A 38 -3.11 -15.08 -15.93
C ASN A 38 -1.72 -15.68 -15.64
N ASN A 39 -0.85 -15.82 -16.66
CA ASN A 39 0.50 -16.32 -16.45
C ASN A 39 1.33 -15.36 -15.56
N MET A 40 1.19 -14.05 -15.74
CA MET A 40 1.87 -13.06 -14.88
C MET A 40 1.28 -13.02 -13.46
N ARG A 41 -0.03 -13.24 -13.31
CA ARG A 41 -0.68 -13.34 -11.99
C ARG A 41 -0.20 -14.55 -11.19
N ARG A 42 0.08 -15.66 -11.87
CA ARG A 42 0.49 -16.94 -11.26
C ARG A 42 2.01 -17.13 -11.22
N ALA A 43 2.76 -16.29 -11.93
CA ALA A 43 4.21 -16.26 -11.85
C ALA A 43 4.67 -15.79 -10.46
N HIS A 44 5.95 -16.00 -10.15
CA HIS A 44 6.55 -15.66 -8.86
C HIS A 44 6.74 -14.14 -8.65
N GLY A 45 5.64 -13.37 -8.61
CA GLY A 45 5.64 -11.96 -8.22
C GLY A 45 5.83 -10.95 -9.36
N GLU A 46 5.82 -11.36 -10.63
CA GLU A 46 6.09 -10.45 -11.76
C GLU A 46 5.04 -9.36 -11.98
N ALA A 47 3.83 -9.54 -11.44
CA ALA A 47 2.76 -8.56 -11.55
C ALA A 47 2.71 -7.57 -10.37
N VAL A 48 3.53 -7.76 -9.33
CA VAL A 48 3.44 -7.01 -8.05
C VAL A 48 4.77 -6.33 -7.77
N SER A 49 4.73 -5.06 -7.40
CA SER A 49 5.92 -4.29 -7.01
C SER A 49 5.76 -3.70 -5.62
N LEU A 50 6.87 -3.56 -4.89
CA LEU A 50 6.88 -2.86 -3.60
C LEU A 50 6.91 -1.34 -3.85
N LEU A 51 5.88 -0.65 -3.39
CA LEU A 51 5.73 0.80 -3.53
C LEU A 51 6.39 1.57 -2.38
N GLY A 52 6.40 1.00 -1.18
CA GLY A 52 7.08 1.61 -0.02
C GLY A 52 6.71 0.96 1.31
N PHE A 53 7.27 1.49 2.39
CA PHE A 53 6.99 1.04 3.75
C PHE A 53 6.29 2.16 4.53
N LEU A 54 5.06 1.92 4.97
CA LEU A 54 4.32 2.85 5.82
C LEU A 54 4.66 2.60 7.29
N SER A 55 4.94 3.68 8.02
CA SER A 55 5.36 3.61 9.41
C SER A 55 4.23 3.14 10.32
N ILE A 56 4.61 2.35 11.32
CA ILE A 56 3.71 1.94 12.40
C ILE A 56 4.15 2.68 13.66
N PRO A 57 3.36 3.65 14.17
CA PRO A 57 3.70 4.31 15.41
C PRO A 57 3.59 3.31 16.58
N LYS A 58 4.55 3.36 17.50
CA LYS A 58 4.67 2.42 18.63
C LYS A 58 4.63 3.15 19.97
N LYS A 59 3.45 3.60 20.42
CA LYS A 59 3.19 4.09 21.79
C LYS A 59 1.70 3.96 22.11
N PHE A 60 1.32 3.62 23.35
CA PHE A 60 -0.08 3.60 23.81
C PHE A 60 -1.03 2.67 23.01
N GLU A 61 -0.61 1.42 22.81
CA GLU A 61 -1.33 0.45 21.96
C GLU A 61 -2.74 0.07 22.42
N SER A 62 -3.13 0.38 23.66
CA SER A 62 -4.46 0.05 24.21
C SER A 62 -5.47 1.20 24.18
N ASP A 63 -5.09 2.38 23.67
CA ASP A 63 -5.97 3.54 23.61
C ASP A 63 -6.77 3.55 22.29
N ALA A 64 -8.09 3.66 22.39
CA ALA A 64 -8.98 3.78 21.24
C ALA A 64 -8.64 5.00 20.35
N ALA A 65 -8.24 6.12 20.97
CA ALA A 65 -7.80 7.31 20.24
C ALA A 65 -6.52 7.03 19.44
N PHE A 66 -5.61 6.23 20.00
CA PHE A 66 -4.39 5.83 19.32
C PHE A 66 -4.66 4.88 18.15
N HIS A 67 -5.62 3.95 18.27
CA HIS A 67 -6.05 3.12 17.13
C HIS A 67 -6.65 3.95 15.99
N ALA A 68 -7.49 4.94 16.33
CA ALA A 68 -8.04 5.87 15.35
C ALA A 68 -6.93 6.69 14.67
N PHE A 69 -5.95 7.19 15.44
CA PHE A 69 -4.78 7.87 14.91
C PHE A 69 -3.94 6.99 13.97
N ARG A 70 -3.66 5.73 14.35
CA ARG A 70 -2.95 4.77 13.48
C ARG A 70 -3.65 4.60 12.14
N ARG A 71 -4.98 4.43 12.16
CA ARG A 71 -5.79 4.29 10.95
C ARG A 71 -5.78 5.57 10.11
N HIS A 72 -5.89 6.73 10.76
CA HIS A 72 -5.80 8.03 10.09
C HIS A 72 -4.43 8.21 9.42
N LEU A 73 -3.33 7.94 10.13
CA LEU A 73 -1.98 8.02 9.59
C LEU A 73 -1.78 7.12 8.37
N PHE A 74 -2.30 5.88 8.42
CA PHE A 74 -2.25 4.96 7.28
C PHE A 74 -3.00 5.51 6.06
N HIS A 75 -4.25 5.95 6.23
CA HIS A 75 -5.06 6.47 5.12
C HIS A 75 -4.53 7.79 4.57
N THR A 76 -4.04 8.70 5.41
CA THR A 76 -3.44 9.97 4.97
C THR A 76 -2.14 9.72 4.20
N SER A 77 -1.35 8.72 4.60
CA SER A 77 -0.15 8.31 3.85
C SER A 77 -0.51 7.76 2.47
N LEU A 78 -1.54 6.89 2.39
CA LEU A 78 -2.05 6.40 1.10
C LEU A 78 -2.57 7.54 0.21
N GLN A 79 -3.30 8.50 0.80
CA GLN A 79 -3.79 9.66 0.06
C GLN A 79 -2.63 10.49 -0.51
N ALA A 80 -1.57 10.71 0.27
CA ALA A 80 -0.39 11.43 -0.19
C ALA A 80 0.29 10.73 -1.37
N ILE A 81 0.44 9.39 -1.31
CA ILE A 81 0.99 8.57 -2.39
C ILE A 81 0.10 8.65 -3.64
N LEU A 82 -1.20 8.47 -3.49
CA LEU A 82 -2.16 8.43 -4.60
C LEU A 82 -2.47 9.80 -5.19
N LYS A 83 -2.12 10.89 -4.50
CA LYS A 83 -2.30 12.27 -5.02
C LYS A 83 -1.61 12.46 -6.37
N VAL A 84 -0.49 11.80 -6.61
CA VAL A 84 0.24 11.85 -7.89
C VAL A 84 -0.57 11.24 -9.03
N MET A 85 -1.44 10.28 -8.75
CA MET A 85 -2.26 9.58 -9.74
C MET A 85 -3.59 10.30 -10.03
N HIS A 86 -3.99 11.25 -9.19
CA HIS A 86 -5.26 11.96 -9.32
C HIS A 86 -5.50 12.61 -10.70
N PRO A 87 -4.51 13.26 -11.36
CA PRO A 87 -4.70 13.79 -12.71
C PRO A 87 -5.03 12.70 -13.75
N ALA A 88 -4.43 11.52 -13.63
CA ALA A 88 -4.67 10.38 -14.51
C ALA A 88 -6.00 9.66 -14.22
N MET A 89 -6.58 9.86 -13.03
CA MET A 89 -7.87 9.27 -12.64
C MET A 89 -9.07 10.19 -12.93
N SER A 90 -8.83 11.47 -13.20
CA SER A 90 -9.89 12.48 -13.38
C SER A 90 -10.31 12.68 -14.84
N LYS A 91 -9.57 12.11 -15.80
CA LYS A 91 -9.88 12.18 -17.23
C LYS A 91 -9.70 10.79 -17.87
N PRO A 92 -10.71 10.28 -18.60
CA PRO A 92 -10.64 8.99 -19.28
C PRO A 92 -9.71 9.00 -20.50
#